data_AF-A0A6P1ECF5-F1
#
_entry.id   AF-A0A6P1ECF5-F1
#
_cell.length_a   1.000
_cell.length_b   1.000
_cell.length_c   1.000
_cell.angle_alpha   90.00
_cell.angle_beta   90.00
_cell.angle_gamma   90.00
#
_symmetry.space_group_name_H-M   'P 1'
#
loop_
_entity.id
_entity.type
_entity.pdbx_description
1 polymer ?
#
loop_
_entity_poly.entity_id
_entity_poly.type
_entity_poly.pdbx_seq_one_letter_code
_entity_poly.pdbx_strand_id
1 'polypeptide(L)'
;MSGPKVVRIVTAEELLALREAMLHRLDQAVARWQAQCERVGERDASAVAAVVARRQALQALLADSDNTRYAMLIEAETAFLQADTRDREARAIDRAAAGRQQQRRQRDNAAAVLNTLQDRSVDADAGLLQVLQALADGHPGTDAEAVLARAFALLSPPDAQATLSDDQRALAAALQTATSTPTPTLADWAARQPADPEREARLLRVDRHIAELQLLQGAAVAAPYLEALHKAEQETAPQRRNLLLDSLVLELAAASAAFAQRRTQLERLQDVASRLTAVDPAEHAPLLTRVAACSTDTALPLLTELTLQCDTALASHQQALAAVSRRQAVLDGLASLGYEVREGMATAWQNTGAVVLKKAATPGYGVEVGGQADGGRLQVRAVALAADRDRNRDRDIETLWCGEFGRLQALLHGQGTALVIERALGVGEVPLKENIPTATQSDQVPVSHARSGPT
;
A
#
# COMPACT_ATOMS: atom_id res chain seq x y z
N MET A 1 -5.17 -22.78 42.12
CA MET A 1 -4.31 -22.51 40.93
C MET A 1 -3.24 -21.50 41.35
N SER A 2 -2.20 -21.96 42.06
CA SER A 2 -1.37 -21.13 42.94
C SER A 2 0.13 -21.51 43.05
N GLY A 3 0.67 -22.20 42.05
CA GLY A 3 2.10 -22.48 41.87
C GLY A 3 2.74 -21.58 40.81
N PRO A 4 3.86 -21.98 40.16
CA PRO A 4 4.50 -21.22 39.08
C PRO A 4 3.51 -20.82 37.98
N LYS A 5 3.55 -19.54 37.57
CA LYS A 5 2.67 -18.97 36.53
C LYS A 5 3.47 -18.56 35.31
N VAL A 6 2.96 -18.87 34.13
CA VAL A 6 3.39 -18.29 32.85
C VAL A 6 2.36 -17.25 32.46
N VAL A 7 2.82 -16.03 32.21
CA VAL A 7 1.99 -14.85 32.01
C VAL A 7 2.41 -14.12 30.75
N ARG A 8 1.44 -13.52 30.06
CA ARG A 8 1.67 -12.61 28.93
C ARG A 8 1.37 -11.18 29.38
N ILE A 9 2.27 -10.25 29.07
CA ILE A 9 2.13 -8.82 29.40
C ILE A 9 1.96 -8.02 28.12
N VAL A 10 1.00 -7.10 28.13
CA VAL A 10 0.82 -6.08 27.08
C VAL A 10 0.64 -4.74 27.77
N THR A 11 1.52 -3.78 27.50
CA THR A 11 1.49 -2.47 28.16
C THR A 11 0.62 -1.46 27.41
N ALA A 12 0.15 -0.41 28.09
CA ALA A 12 -0.59 0.68 27.45
C ALA A 12 0.26 1.41 26.39
N GLU A 13 1.56 1.54 26.64
CA GLU A 13 2.54 2.12 25.72
C GLU A 13 2.68 1.28 24.44
N GLU A 14 2.72 -0.05 24.57
CA GLU A 14 2.75 -0.98 23.43
C GLU A 14 1.49 -0.83 22.56
N LEU A 15 0.32 -0.69 23.18
CA LEU A 15 -0.94 -0.49 22.46
C LEU A 15 -1.06 0.91 21.82
N LEU A 16 -0.52 1.95 22.45
CA LEU A 16 -0.44 3.28 21.85
C LEU A 16 0.49 3.30 20.63
N ALA A 17 1.71 2.77 20.78
CA ALA A 17 2.69 2.69 19.70
C ALA A 17 2.14 1.91 18.49
N LEU A 18 1.36 0.84 18.73
CA LEU A 18 0.68 0.10 17.67
C LEU A 18 -0.32 0.98 16.89
N ARG A 19 -1.16 1.75 17.60
CA ARG A 19 -2.15 2.65 16.98
C ARG A 19 -1.50 3.80 16.23
N GLU A 20 -0.42 4.37 16.77
CA GLU A 20 0.37 5.40 16.09
C GLU A 20 0.99 4.86 14.80
N ALA A 21 1.54 3.65 14.83
CA ALA A 21 2.07 2.99 13.63
C ALA A 21 0.98 2.75 12.57
N MET A 22 -0.23 2.38 12.98
CA MET A 22 -1.38 2.25 12.08
C MET A 22 -1.78 3.60 11.46
N LEU A 23 -1.79 4.68 12.25
CA LEU A 23 -2.11 6.01 11.76
C LEU A 23 -1.05 6.51 10.77
N HIS A 24 0.23 6.29 11.05
CA HIS A 24 1.31 6.66 10.14
C HIS A 24 1.19 5.95 8.78
N ARG A 25 0.75 4.69 8.78
CA ARG A 25 0.47 3.97 7.53
C ARG A 25 -0.69 4.59 6.75
N LEU A 26 -1.73 5.04 7.44
CA LEU A 26 -2.83 5.77 6.80
C LEU A 26 -2.34 7.10 6.21
N ASP A 27 -1.47 7.84 6.90
CA ASP A 27 -0.92 9.11 6.41
C ASP A 27 -0.18 8.94 5.09
N GLN A 28 0.61 7.88 4.97
CA GLN A 28 1.27 7.51 3.71
C GLN A 28 0.27 7.14 2.61
N ALA A 29 -0.80 6.41 2.95
CA ALA A 29 -1.85 6.07 2.00
C ALA A 29 -2.58 7.34 1.49
N VAL A 30 -2.87 8.29 2.38
CA VAL A 30 -3.48 9.59 2.02
C VAL A 30 -2.54 10.40 1.12
N ALA A 31 -1.26 10.51 1.47
CA ALA A 31 -0.28 11.25 0.68
C ALA A 31 -0.14 10.67 -0.75
N ARG A 32 -0.08 9.34 -0.86
CA ARG A 32 -0.04 8.65 -2.17
C ARG A 32 -1.33 8.85 -2.96
N TRP A 33 -2.48 8.70 -2.31
CA TRP A 33 -3.76 8.94 -2.96
C TRP A 33 -3.83 10.36 -3.55
N GLN A 34 -3.39 11.37 -2.81
CA GLN A 34 -3.33 12.75 -3.31
C GLN A 34 -2.38 12.90 -4.51
N ALA A 35 -1.16 12.38 -4.39
CA ALA A 35 -0.16 12.43 -5.47
C ALA A 35 -0.66 11.72 -6.74
N GLN A 36 -1.35 10.59 -6.59
CA GLN A 36 -1.89 9.84 -7.72
C GLN A 36 -3.08 10.56 -8.36
N CYS A 37 -3.98 11.14 -7.56
CA CYS A 37 -5.08 11.97 -8.08
C CYS A 37 -4.55 13.14 -8.91
N GLU A 38 -3.47 13.78 -8.46
CA GLU A 38 -2.81 14.87 -9.17
C GLU A 38 -2.16 14.38 -10.46
N ARG A 39 -1.44 13.26 -10.41
CA ARG A 39 -0.78 12.65 -11.57
C ARG A 39 -1.77 12.29 -12.69
N VAL A 40 -2.94 11.75 -12.36
CA VAL A 40 -3.96 11.37 -13.36
C VAL A 40 -4.91 12.51 -13.73
N GLY A 41 -4.74 13.70 -13.14
CA GLY A 41 -5.58 14.87 -13.41
C GLY A 41 -7.01 14.76 -12.87
N GLU A 42 -7.26 13.88 -11.91
CA GLU A 42 -8.57 13.66 -11.28
C GLU A 42 -8.62 14.24 -9.86
N ARG A 43 -7.88 15.31 -9.58
CA ARG A 43 -7.84 15.93 -8.26
C ARG A 43 -9.09 16.77 -8.00
N ASP A 44 -9.85 16.39 -6.98
CA ASP A 44 -11.03 17.13 -6.51
C ASP A 44 -10.76 17.66 -5.10
N ALA A 45 -10.83 18.99 -4.94
CA ALA A 45 -10.59 19.66 -3.67
C ALA A 45 -11.59 19.23 -2.58
N SER A 46 -12.84 18.94 -2.93
CA SER A 46 -13.86 18.53 -1.98
C SER A 46 -13.59 17.12 -1.44
N ALA A 47 -13.23 16.19 -2.32
CA ALA A 47 -12.80 14.84 -1.95
C ALA A 47 -11.55 14.87 -1.06
N VAL A 48 -10.56 15.72 -1.39
CA VAL A 48 -9.34 15.88 -0.57
C VAL A 48 -9.70 16.36 0.84
N ALA A 49 -10.55 17.37 0.96
CA ALA A 49 -11.00 17.86 2.27
C ALA A 49 -11.72 16.78 3.09
N ALA A 50 -12.56 15.96 2.46
CA ALA A 50 -13.26 14.87 3.12
C ALA A 50 -12.31 13.78 3.66
N VAL A 51 -11.31 13.38 2.87
CA VAL A 51 -10.28 12.40 3.30
C VAL A 51 -9.48 12.96 4.48
N VAL A 52 -9.04 14.21 4.40
CA VAL A 52 -8.30 14.87 5.49
C VAL A 52 -9.13 14.94 6.77
N ALA A 53 -10.43 15.27 6.67
CA ALA A 53 -11.32 15.30 7.82
C ALA A 53 -11.49 13.92 8.47
N ARG A 54 -11.67 12.85 7.68
CA ARG A 54 -11.75 11.48 8.22
C ARG A 54 -10.44 11.05 8.89
N ARG A 55 -9.29 11.39 8.30
CA ARG A 55 -7.97 11.16 8.91
C ARG A 55 -7.83 11.89 10.25
N GLN A 56 -8.29 13.13 10.35
CA GLN A 56 -8.26 13.89 11.61
C GLN A 56 -9.18 13.26 12.68
N ALA A 57 -10.37 12.79 12.28
CA ALA A 57 -11.27 12.07 13.17
C ALA A 57 -10.63 10.77 13.71
N LEU A 58 -9.90 10.04 12.86
CA LEU A 58 -9.14 8.84 13.27
C LEU A 58 -8.01 9.19 14.23
N GLN A 59 -7.28 10.28 14.00
CA GLN A 59 -6.26 10.74 14.95
C GLN A 59 -6.85 11.05 16.33
N ALA A 60 -8.05 11.65 16.40
CA ALA A 60 -8.72 11.94 17.66
C ALA A 60 -9.08 10.66 18.46
N LEU A 61 -9.22 9.51 17.79
CA LEU A 61 -9.49 8.21 18.41
C LEU A 61 -8.23 7.53 18.98
N LEU A 62 -7.03 8.11 18.85
CA LEU A 62 -5.80 7.58 19.48
C LEU A 62 -5.89 7.47 21.01
N ALA A 63 -6.79 8.22 21.66
CA ALA A 63 -7.01 8.12 23.10
C ALA A 63 -7.93 6.95 23.50
N ASP A 64 -8.67 6.36 22.54
CA ASP A 64 -9.67 5.32 22.81
C ASP A 64 -9.01 3.94 22.98
N SER A 65 -9.35 3.23 24.05
CA SER A 65 -8.76 1.94 24.42
C SER A 65 -9.10 0.76 23.48
N ASP A 66 -10.05 0.91 22.57
CA ASP A 66 -10.47 -0.18 21.66
C ASP A 66 -9.58 -0.27 20.39
N ASN A 67 -8.50 -1.05 20.51
CA ASN A 67 -7.58 -1.31 19.40
C ASN A 67 -8.21 -2.06 18.23
N THR A 68 -9.16 -2.96 18.48
CA THR A 68 -9.78 -3.77 17.42
C THR A 68 -10.65 -2.89 16.54
N ARG A 69 -11.48 -2.05 17.15
CA ARG A 69 -12.26 -1.05 16.42
C ARG A 69 -11.36 -0.07 15.68
N TYR A 70 -10.29 0.41 16.33
CA TYR A 70 -9.36 1.34 15.69
C TYR A 70 -8.71 0.73 14.44
N ALA A 71 -8.21 -0.51 14.54
CA ALA A 71 -7.63 -1.25 13.41
C ALA A 71 -8.62 -1.38 12.25
N MET A 72 -9.86 -1.79 12.54
CA MET A 72 -10.91 -1.94 11.54
C MET A 72 -11.21 -0.62 10.81
N LEU A 73 -11.26 0.51 11.52
CA LEU A 73 -11.51 1.81 10.91
C LEU A 73 -10.35 2.27 10.01
N ILE A 74 -9.10 2.04 10.44
CA ILE A 74 -7.91 2.34 9.63
C ILE A 74 -7.89 1.47 8.36
N GLU A 75 -8.19 0.19 8.48
CA GLU A 75 -8.24 -0.74 7.34
C GLU A 75 -9.34 -0.35 6.35
N ALA A 76 -10.53 0.01 6.85
CA ALA A 76 -11.64 0.46 6.02
C ALA A 76 -11.28 1.74 5.23
N GLU A 77 -10.67 2.74 5.87
CA GLU A 77 -10.25 3.96 5.17
C GLU A 77 -9.13 3.66 4.15
N THR A 78 -8.16 2.82 4.51
CA THR A 78 -7.09 2.42 3.59
C THR A 78 -7.66 1.70 2.36
N ALA A 79 -8.61 0.79 2.55
CA ALA A 79 -9.28 0.08 1.47
C ALA A 79 -10.11 1.03 0.58
N PHE A 80 -10.79 2.01 1.19
CA PHE A 80 -11.49 3.07 0.45
C PHE A 80 -10.53 3.85 -0.45
N LEU A 81 -9.39 4.33 0.09
CA LEU A 81 -8.41 5.10 -0.69
C LEU A 81 -7.83 4.29 -1.85
N GLN A 82 -7.59 2.99 -1.65
CA GLN A 82 -7.12 2.10 -2.71
C GLN A 82 -8.18 1.90 -3.81
N ALA A 83 -9.44 1.72 -3.43
CA ALA A 83 -10.54 1.58 -4.39
C ALA A 83 -10.74 2.86 -5.20
N ASP A 84 -10.82 4.02 -4.53
CA ASP A 84 -11.01 5.32 -5.19
C ASP A 84 -9.83 5.67 -6.12
N THR A 85 -8.60 5.30 -5.74
CA THR A 85 -7.43 5.42 -6.63
C THR A 85 -7.62 4.61 -7.91
N ARG A 86 -7.99 3.32 -7.79
CA ARG A 86 -8.21 2.45 -8.96
C ARG A 86 -9.33 2.97 -9.86
N ASP A 87 -10.40 3.51 -9.29
CA ASP A 87 -11.51 4.06 -10.05
C ASP A 87 -11.11 5.33 -10.82
N ARG A 88 -10.31 6.21 -10.20
CA ARG A 88 -9.75 7.40 -10.86
C ARG A 88 -8.78 7.02 -11.97
N GLU A 89 -7.88 6.08 -11.71
CA GLU A 89 -6.97 5.54 -12.72
C GLU A 89 -7.75 4.95 -13.91
N ALA A 90 -8.76 4.12 -13.64
CA ALA A 90 -9.59 3.51 -14.68
C ALA A 90 -10.28 4.58 -15.55
N ARG A 91 -10.88 5.61 -14.96
CA ARG A 91 -11.49 6.73 -15.71
C ARG A 91 -10.48 7.47 -16.58
N ALA A 92 -9.28 7.74 -16.06
CA ALA A 92 -8.24 8.42 -16.81
C ALA A 92 -7.71 7.56 -17.97
N ILE A 93 -7.56 6.25 -17.75
CA ILE A 93 -7.19 5.27 -18.77
C ILE A 93 -8.26 5.20 -19.85
N ASP A 94 -9.54 5.12 -19.48
CA ASP A 94 -10.66 5.05 -20.43
C ASP A 94 -10.76 6.33 -21.27
N ARG A 95 -10.56 7.50 -20.66
CA ARG A 95 -10.49 8.77 -21.40
C ARG A 95 -9.33 8.80 -22.40
N ALA A 96 -8.15 8.35 -21.99
CA ALA A 96 -6.98 8.28 -22.87
C ALA A 96 -7.18 7.25 -24.00
N ALA A 97 -7.75 6.09 -23.70
CA ALA A 97 -8.07 5.06 -24.69
C ALA A 97 -9.12 5.54 -25.70
N ALA A 98 -10.17 6.23 -25.25
CA ALA A 98 -11.17 6.84 -26.12
C ALA A 98 -10.55 7.91 -27.04
N GLY A 99 -9.63 8.73 -26.53
CA GLY A 99 -8.89 9.70 -27.34
C GLY A 99 -8.06 9.03 -28.45
N ARG A 100 -7.40 7.91 -28.14
CA ARG A 100 -6.66 7.11 -29.14
C ARG A 100 -7.58 6.51 -30.20
N GLN A 101 -8.73 5.98 -29.78
CA GLN A 101 -9.73 5.44 -30.69
C GLN A 101 -10.28 6.53 -31.62
N GLN A 102 -10.57 7.72 -31.10
CA GLN A 102 -11.02 8.85 -31.90
C GLN A 102 -9.97 9.26 -32.93
N GLN A 103 -8.70 9.38 -32.54
CA GLN A 103 -7.60 9.68 -33.46
C GLN A 103 -7.45 8.62 -34.56
N ARG A 104 -7.56 7.33 -34.22
CA ARG A 104 -7.50 6.24 -35.20
C ARG A 104 -8.66 6.30 -36.18
N ARG A 105 -9.89 6.51 -35.68
CA ARG A 105 -11.09 6.69 -36.52
C ARG A 105 -10.95 7.90 -37.44
N GLN A 106 -10.41 9.01 -36.96
CA GLN A 106 -10.15 10.20 -37.78
C GLN A 106 -9.16 9.91 -38.91
N ARG A 107 -8.06 9.18 -38.62
CA ARG A 107 -7.07 8.75 -39.61
C ARG A 107 -7.70 7.84 -40.68
N ASP A 108 -8.41 6.79 -40.25
CA ASP A 108 -9.02 5.81 -41.14
C ASP A 108 -10.11 6.47 -42.01
N ASN A 109 -10.91 7.38 -41.44
CA ASN A 109 -11.89 8.18 -42.19
C ASN A 109 -11.21 9.11 -43.21
N ALA A 110 -10.11 9.77 -42.84
CA ALA A 110 -9.37 10.65 -43.74
C ALA A 110 -8.82 9.88 -44.94
N ALA A 111 -8.21 8.71 -44.70
CA ALA A 111 -7.71 7.84 -45.77
C ALA A 111 -8.84 7.35 -46.70
N ALA A 112 -9.97 6.93 -46.14
CA ALA A 112 -11.10 6.46 -46.93
C ALA A 112 -11.74 7.59 -47.76
N VAL A 113 -11.91 8.79 -47.19
CA VAL A 113 -12.41 9.97 -47.91
C VAL A 113 -11.45 10.38 -49.03
N LEU A 114 -10.14 10.37 -48.76
CA LEU A 114 -9.11 10.73 -49.74
C LEU A 114 -9.11 9.76 -50.94
N ASN A 115 -9.18 8.45 -50.71
CA ASN A 115 -9.34 7.46 -51.77
C ASN A 115 -10.63 7.68 -52.56
N THR A 116 -11.75 7.98 -51.88
CA THR A 116 -13.04 8.19 -52.56
C THR A 116 -13.05 9.46 -53.42
N LEU A 117 -12.39 10.54 -52.96
CA LEU A 117 -12.24 11.79 -53.73
C LEU A 117 -11.38 11.58 -54.97
N GLN A 118 -10.30 10.79 -54.85
CA GLN A 118 -9.43 10.43 -55.97
C GLN A 118 -10.14 9.55 -57.00
N ASP A 119 -10.90 8.55 -56.55
CA ASP A 119 -11.64 7.64 -57.43
C ASP A 119 -12.77 8.34 -58.21
N ARG A 120 -13.41 9.35 -57.60
CA ARG A 120 -14.52 10.10 -58.22
C ARG A 120 -14.07 11.30 -59.04
N SER A 121 -12.76 11.63 -59.07
CA SER A 121 -12.21 12.80 -59.76
C SER A 121 -12.93 14.11 -59.39
N VAL A 122 -13.28 14.29 -58.11
CA VAL A 122 -13.95 15.51 -57.63
C VAL A 122 -12.92 16.64 -57.57
N ASP A 123 -13.24 17.82 -58.11
CA ASP A 123 -12.42 19.04 -58.00
C ASP A 123 -12.37 19.50 -56.54
N ALA A 124 -11.42 18.97 -55.78
CA ALA A 124 -11.14 19.34 -54.41
C ALA A 124 -9.95 20.32 -54.36
N ASP A 125 -10.05 21.34 -53.52
CA ASP A 125 -8.96 22.28 -53.25
C ASP A 125 -7.68 21.53 -52.80
N ALA A 126 -6.54 21.89 -53.39
CA ALA A 126 -5.24 21.29 -53.09
C ALA A 126 -4.85 21.46 -51.61
N GLY A 127 -5.27 22.57 -50.97
CA GLY A 127 -5.07 22.79 -49.54
C GLY A 127 -5.83 21.78 -48.67
N LEU A 128 -7.07 21.46 -49.04
CA LEU A 128 -7.87 20.45 -48.34
C LEU A 128 -7.28 19.05 -48.50
N LEU A 129 -6.83 18.68 -49.71
CA LEU A 129 -6.19 17.39 -49.96
C LEU A 129 -4.91 17.22 -49.14
N GLN A 130 -4.10 18.27 -49.00
CA GLN A 130 -2.89 18.24 -48.20
C GLN A 130 -3.19 18.03 -46.71
N VAL A 131 -4.23 18.68 -46.17
CA VAL A 131 -4.63 18.49 -44.76
C VAL A 131 -5.24 17.10 -44.53
N LEU A 132 -6.02 16.58 -45.47
CA LEU A 132 -6.54 15.20 -45.42
C LEU A 132 -5.42 14.16 -45.50
N GLN A 133 -4.41 14.39 -46.34
CA GLN A 133 -3.23 13.54 -46.42
C GLN A 133 -2.47 13.56 -45.09
N ALA A 134 -2.23 14.75 -44.51
CA ALA A 134 -1.59 14.87 -43.20
C ALA A 134 -2.39 14.13 -42.09
N LEU A 135 -3.72 14.22 -42.10
CA LEU A 135 -4.60 13.48 -41.20
C LEU A 135 -4.51 11.96 -41.40
N ALA A 136 -4.50 11.50 -42.65
CA ALA A 136 -4.36 10.08 -43.01
C ALA A 136 -2.96 9.54 -42.63
N ASP A 137 -1.93 10.38 -42.71
CA ASP A 137 -0.57 10.06 -42.29
C ASP A 137 -0.38 10.11 -40.75
N GLY A 138 -1.43 10.44 -39.99
CA GLY A 138 -1.43 10.43 -38.54
C GLY A 138 -0.96 11.74 -37.89
N HIS A 139 -1.01 12.87 -38.61
CA HIS A 139 -0.71 14.21 -38.10
C HIS A 139 -2.01 15.00 -37.90
N PRO A 140 -2.72 14.82 -36.78
CA PRO A 140 -3.97 15.52 -36.53
C PRO A 140 -3.74 17.02 -36.29
N GLY A 141 -4.41 17.86 -37.07
CA GLY A 141 -4.52 19.30 -36.80
C GLY A 141 -5.58 19.60 -35.73
N THR A 142 -5.67 20.87 -35.31
CA THR A 142 -6.61 21.34 -34.28
C THR A 142 -8.10 21.21 -34.63
N ASP A 143 -8.45 20.89 -35.88
CA ASP A 143 -9.84 20.86 -36.35
C ASP A 143 -10.13 19.69 -37.31
N ALA A 144 -9.64 18.49 -36.95
CA ALA A 144 -9.77 17.28 -37.76
C ALA A 144 -11.21 16.95 -38.16
N GLU A 145 -12.17 17.16 -37.25
CA GLU A 145 -13.59 16.87 -37.51
C GLU A 145 -14.21 17.85 -38.51
N ALA A 146 -13.90 19.15 -38.42
CA ALA A 146 -14.39 20.12 -39.40
C ALA A 146 -13.79 19.86 -40.80
N VAL A 147 -12.51 19.46 -40.86
CA VAL A 147 -11.86 19.08 -42.12
C VAL A 147 -12.53 17.86 -42.74
N LEU A 148 -12.79 16.80 -41.95
CA LEU A 148 -13.49 15.61 -42.41
C LEU A 148 -14.93 15.93 -42.87
N ALA A 149 -15.65 16.76 -42.13
CA ALA A 149 -17.00 17.20 -42.51
C ALA A 149 -17.01 17.98 -43.83
N ARG A 150 -16.04 18.89 -44.03
CA ARG A 150 -15.89 19.66 -45.28
C ARG A 150 -15.56 18.76 -46.46
N ALA A 151 -14.66 17.79 -46.27
CA ALA A 151 -14.32 16.82 -47.30
C ALA A 151 -15.50 15.91 -47.67
N PHE A 152 -16.29 15.51 -46.67
CA PHE A 152 -17.48 14.70 -46.88
C PHE A 152 -18.59 15.46 -47.63
N ALA A 153 -18.72 16.77 -47.41
CA ALA A 153 -19.65 17.61 -48.18
C ALA A 153 -19.34 17.61 -49.68
N LEU A 154 -18.07 17.50 -50.09
CA LEU A 154 -17.66 17.38 -51.50
C LEU A 154 -18.03 16.03 -52.12
N LEU A 155 -18.15 14.98 -51.31
CA LEU A 155 -18.57 13.64 -51.76
C LEU A 155 -20.09 13.49 -51.86
N SER A 156 -20.83 14.44 -51.26
CA SER A 156 -22.28 14.51 -51.42
C SER A 156 -22.60 14.87 -52.87
N PRO A 157 -23.63 14.26 -53.49
CA PRO A 157 -23.99 14.60 -54.85
C PRO A 157 -24.23 16.11 -54.95
N PRO A 158 -23.73 16.78 -56.00
CA PRO A 158 -23.99 18.21 -56.18
C PRO A 158 -25.51 18.41 -56.13
N ASP A 159 -25.92 19.48 -55.48
CA ASP A 159 -27.31 19.83 -55.31
C ASP A 159 -27.93 20.00 -56.70
N ALA A 160 -28.55 18.93 -57.21
CA ALA A 160 -29.10 18.88 -58.56
C ALA A 160 -30.17 19.96 -58.74
N GLN A 161 -30.65 20.57 -57.64
CA GLN A 161 -31.60 21.67 -57.60
C GLN A 161 -31.17 22.92 -58.38
N ALA A 162 -29.87 23.15 -58.56
CA ALA A 162 -29.39 24.33 -59.29
C ALA A 162 -29.66 24.30 -60.81
N THR A 163 -29.91 23.12 -61.39
CA THR A 163 -30.20 22.94 -62.83
C THR A 163 -31.64 22.51 -63.13
N LEU A 164 -32.49 22.37 -62.11
CA LEU A 164 -33.87 21.90 -62.27
C LEU A 164 -34.85 23.06 -62.48
N SER A 165 -35.75 22.91 -63.46
CA SER A 165 -36.87 23.84 -63.68
C SER A 165 -37.83 23.87 -62.48
N ASP A 166 -38.68 24.89 -62.38
CA ASP A 166 -39.64 25.02 -61.27
C ASP A 166 -40.53 23.77 -61.11
N ASP A 167 -40.97 23.18 -62.23
CA ASP A 167 -41.78 21.95 -62.23
C ASP A 167 -40.98 20.73 -61.77
N GLN A 168 -39.70 20.64 -62.14
CA GLN A 168 -38.82 19.57 -61.68
C GLN A 168 -38.46 19.72 -60.20
N ARG A 169 -38.35 20.95 -59.68
CA ARG A 169 -38.19 21.23 -58.25
C ARG A 169 -39.44 20.85 -57.46
N ALA A 170 -40.63 21.17 -57.97
CA ALA A 170 -41.89 20.77 -57.35
C ALA A 170 -42.06 19.24 -57.33
N LEU A 171 -41.71 18.55 -58.41
CA LEU A 171 -41.75 17.09 -58.50
C LEU A 171 -40.69 16.43 -57.59
N ALA A 172 -39.48 16.97 -57.54
CA ALA A 172 -38.42 16.49 -56.65
C ALA A 172 -38.80 16.66 -55.17
N ALA A 173 -39.39 17.80 -54.80
CA ALA A 173 -39.90 18.03 -53.45
C ALA A 173 -41.01 17.04 -53.07
N ALA A 174 -41.94 16.77 -53.99
CA ALA A 174 -43.01 15.79 -53.80
C ALA A 174 -42.48 14.34 -53.68
N LEU A 175 -41.40 14.00 -54.40
CA LEU A 175 -40.76 12.68 -54.33
C LEU A 175 -39.87 12.52 -53.08
N GLN A 176 -39.22 13.60 -52.60
CA GLN A 176 -38.46 13.62 -51.35
C GLN A 176 -39.34 13.39 -50.12
N THR A 177 -40.58 13.89 -50.14
CA THR A 177 -41.58 13.59 -49.09
C THR A 177 -42.11 12.15 -49.13
N ALA A 178 -42.02 11.47 -50.29
CA ALA A 178 -42.50 10.09 -50.47
C ALA A 178 -41.41 9.02 -50.28
N THR A 179 -40.13 9.38 -50.42
CA THR A 179 -39.00 8.44 -50.45
C THR A 179 -37.83 8.89 -49.60
N SER A 180 -38.11 9.40 -48.40
CA SER A 180 -37.12 10.04 -47.53
C SER A 180 -36.07 9.04 -46.99
N THR A 181 -35.08 8.68 -47.81
CA THR A 181 -33.76 8.32 -47.28
C THR A 181 -33.03 9.62 -46.96
N PRO A 182 -32.68 9.88 -45.69
CA PRO A 182 -31.90 11.05 -45.31
C PRO A 182 -30.61 11.12 -46.12
N THR A 183 -30.14 12.33 -46.44
CA THR A 183 -28.78 12.55 -46.95
C THR A 183 -27.81 11.86 -46.00
N PRO A 184 -27.01 10.87 -46.44
CA PRO A 184 -26.18 10.09 -45.54
C PRO A 184 -25.19 11.04 -44.86
N THR A 185 -25.23 11.10 -43.53
CA THR A 185 -24.27 11.86 -42.74
C THR A 185 -22.90 11.15 -42.76
N LEU A 186 -21.83 11.84 -42.33
CA LEU A 186 -20.52 11.21 -42.11
C LEU A 186 -20.65 9.94 -41.25
N ALA A 187 -21.50 9.98 -40.22
CA ALA A 187 -21.78 8.84 -39.34
C ALA A 187 -22.45 7.68 -40.09
N ASP A 188 -23.44 7.96 -40.96
CA ASP A 188 -24.14 6.95 -41.74
C ASP A 188 -23.23 6.29 -42.78
N TRP A 189 -22.29 7.04 -43.36
CA TRP A 189 -21.31 6.50 -44.29
C TRP A 189 -20.23 5.68 -43.60
N ALA A 190 -19.72 6.17 -42.46
CA ALA A 190 -18.78 5.40 -41.65
C ALA A 190 -19.40 4.07 -41.16
N ALA A 191 -20.69 4.07 -40.80
CA ALA A 191 -21.41 2.86 -40.42
C ALA A 191 -21.66 1.87 -41.58
N ARG A 192 -21.58 2.33 -42.83
CA ARG A 192 -21.73 1.49 -44.04
C ARG A 192 -20.42 0.89 -44.53
N GLN A 193 -19.27 1.32 -44.00
CA GLN A 193 -17.98 0.68 -44.26
C GLN A 193 -17.98 -0.72 -43.62
N PRO A 194 -17.34 -1.72 -44.25
CA PRO A 194 -17.19 -3.05 -43.66
C PRO A 194 -16.34 -2.98 -42.38
N ALA A 195 -16.99 -2.84 -41.23
CA ALA A 195 -16.35 -2.93 -39.93
C ALA A 195 -16.17 -4.42 -39.57
N ASP A 196 -14.93 -4.83 -39.27
CA ASP A 196 -14.65 -6.10 -38.61
C ASP A 196 -14.81 -5.89 -37.10
N PRO A 197 -15.95 -6.32 -36.50
CA PRO A 197 -16.24 -6.04 -35.09
C PRO A 197 -15.25 -6.71 -34.15
N GLU A 198 -14.69 -7.86 -34.53
CA GLU A 198 -13.70 -8.53 -33.70
C GLU A 198 -12.35 -7.78 -33.73
N ARG A 199 -11.96 -7.25 -34.90
CA ARG A 199 -10.77 -6.39 -34.99
C ARG A 199 -10.94 -5.14 -34.13
N GLU A 200 -12.10 -4.48 -34.18
CA GLU A 200 -12.35 -3.29 -33.36
C GLU A 200 -12.29 -3.62 -31.86
N ALA A 201 -12.86 -4.76 -31.44
CA ALA A 201 -12.77 -5.22 -30.06
C ALA A 201 -11.31 -5.48 -29.61
N ARG A 202 -10.46 -6.06 -30.47
CA ARG A 202 -9.02 -6.23 -30.17
C ARG A 202 -8.30 -4.90 -30.04
N LEU A 203 -8.55 -3.97 -30.97
CA LEU A 203 -7.95 -2.63 -30.94
C LEU A 203 -8.34 -1.84 -29.70
N LEU A 204 -9.61 -1.94 -29.26
CA LEU A 204 -10.08 -1.34 -28.01
C LEU A 204 -9.28 -1.84 -26.80
N ARG A 205 -9.03 -3.15 -26.71
CA ARG A 205 -8.21 -3.73 -25.64
C ARG A 205 -6.76 -3.27 -25.70
N VAL A 206 -6.18 -3.24 -26.90
CA VAL A 206 -4.82 -2.73 -27.12
C VAL A 206 -4.71 -1.26 -26.71
N ASP A 207 -5.64 -0.41 -27.14
CA ASP A 207 -5.63 1.01 -26.82
C ASP A 207 -5.79 1.27 -25.33
N ARG A 208 -6.64 0.49 -24.64
CA ARG A 208 -6.76 0.55 -23.19
C ARG A 208 -5.45 0.22 -22.47
N HIS A 209 -4.78 -0.88 -22.83
CA HIS A 209 -3.52 -1.24 -22.17
C HIS A 209 -2.37 -0.29 -22.51
N ILE A 210 -2.30 0.20 -23.75
CA ILE A 210 -1.30 1.22 -24.11
C ILE A 210 -1.54 2.50 -23.32
N ALA A 211 -2.79 2.95 -23.19
CA ALA A 211 -3.15 4.10 -22.37
C ALA A 211 -2.76 3.91 -20.91
N GLU A 212 -3.01 2.72 -20.34
CA GLU A 212 -2.58 2.33 -19.00
C GLU A 212 -1.06 2.45 -18.82
N LEU A 213 -0.28 1.85 -19.71
CA LEU A 213 1.19 1.91 -19.64
C LEU A 213 1.71 3.34 -19.81
N GLN A 214 1.17 4.11 -20.75
CA GLN A 214 1.59 5.50 -20.96
C GLN A 214 1.33 6.38 -19.75
N LEU A 215 0.13 6.28 -19.16
CA LEU A 215 -0.27 7.11 -18.02
C LEU A 215 0.47 6.72 -16.73
N LEU A 216 0.55 5.42 -16.45
CA LEU A 216 1.04 4.91 -15.18
C LEU A 216 2.55 4.63 -15.16
N GLN A 217 3.14 4.26 -16.30
CA GLN A 217 4.56 3.90 -16.42
C GLN A 217 5.38 4.85 -17.29
N GLY A 218 4.71 5.68 -18.10
CA GLY A 218 5.34 6.68 -18.95
C GLY A 218 5.47 6.22 -20.41
N ALA A 219 5.71 7.20 -21.29
CA ALA A 219 5.69 6.99 -22.73
C ALA A 219 6.79 6.02 -23.23
N ALA A 220 7.97 6.02 -22.59
CA ALA A 220 9.08 5.16 -22.98
C ALA A 220 8.76 3.67 -22.85
N VAL A 221 8.00 3.29 -21.81
CA VAL A 221 7.59 1.90 -21.57
C VAL A 221 6.57 1.41 -22.61
N ALA A 222 5.70 2.30 -23.07
CA ALA A 222 4.69 1.98 -24.07
C ALA A 222 5.20 2.01 -25.53
N ALA A 223 6.34 2.67 -25.79
CA ALA A 223 6.93 2.83 -27.12
C ALA A 223 7.07 1.52 -27.95
N PRO A 224 7.61 0.40 -27.42
CA PRO A 224 7.71 -0.84 -28.21
C PRO A 224 6.35 -1.40 -28.61
N TYR A 225 5.33 -1.26 -27.77
CA TYR A 225 3.97 -1.71 -28.06
C TYR A 225 3.26 -0.82 -29.09
N LEU A 226 3.56 0.47 -29.11
CA LEU A 226 3.10 1.40 -30.15
C LEU A 226 3.69 1.01 -31.51
N GLU A 227 4.99 0.68 -31.56
CA GLU A 227 5.64 0.21 -32.79
C GLU A 227 5.05 -1.12 -33.26
N ALA A 228 4.82 -2.06 -32.35
CA ALA A 228 4.17 -3.34 -32.65
C ALA A 228 2.74 -3.15 -33.17
N LEU A 229 1.96 -2.25 -32.57
CA LEU A 229 0.63 -1.89 -33.05
C LEU A 229 0.69 -1.30 -34.46
N HIS A 230 1.61 -0.36 -34.72
CA HIS A 230 1.78 0.24 -36.04
C HIS A 230 2.10 -0.81 -37.11
N LYS A 231 2.99 -1.77 -36.82
CA LYS A 231 3.29 -2.91 -37.69
C LYS A 231 2.06 -3.78 -37.95
N ALA A 232 1.26 -4.06 -36.92
CA ALA A 232 0.04 -4.84 -37.07
C ALA A 232 -1.01 -4.11 -37.93
N GLU A 233 -1.11 -2.79 -37.82
CA GLU A 233 -2.03 -1.99 -38.66
C GLU A 233 -1.64 -1.96 -40.14
N GLN A 234 -0.34 -1.97 -40.45
CA GLN A 234 0.19 -1.98 -41.81
C GLN A 234 0.07 -3.35 -42.49
N GLU A 235 -0.22 -4.42 -41.74
CA GLU A 235 -0.33 -5.77 -42.29
C GLU A 235 -1.59 -5.91 -43.17
N THR A 236 -1.36 -6.28 -44.43
CA THR A 236 -2.40 -6.41 -45.45
C THR A 236 -3.12 -7.76 -45.35
N ALA A 237 -2.45 -8.80 -44.88
CA ALA A 237 -3.04 -10.12 -44.68
C ALA A 237 -3.90 -10.17 -43.40
N PRO A 238 -5.23 -10.31 -43.48
CA PRO A 238 -6.13 -10.18 -42.32
C PRO A 238 -5.87 -11.24 -41.23
N GLN A 239 -5.54 -12.47 -41.63
CA GLN A 239 -5.22 -13.55 -40.69
C GLN A 239 -3.96 -13.26 -39.89
N ARG A 240 -2.90 -12.78 -40.56
CA ARG A 240 -1.63 -12.43 -39.92
C ARG A 240 -1.79 -11.23 -39.01
N ARG A 241 -2.53 -10.20 -39.45
CA ARG A 241 -2.87 -9.04 -38.62
C ARG A 241 -3.60 -9.45 -37.34
N ASN A 242 -4.61 -10.31 -37.44
CA ASN A 242 -5.38 -10.75 -36.28
C ASN A 242 -4.50 -11.51 -35.28
N LEU A 243 -3.61 -12.38 -35.75
CA LEU A 243 -2.62 -13.05 -34.91
C LEU A 243 -1.66 -12.07 -34.21
N LEU A 244 -1.18 -11.04 -34.91
CA LEU A 244 -0.33 -10.00 -34.32
C LEU A 244 -1.08 -9.23 -33.23
N LEU A 245 -2.34 -8.88 -33.47
CA LEU A 245 -3.18 -8.19 -32.48
C LEU A 245 -3.46 -9.07 -31.26
N ASP A 246 -3.73 -10.36 -31.44
CA ASP A 246 -3.94 -11.29 -30.33
C ASP A 246 -2.67 -11.48 -29.49
N SER A 247 -1.49 -11.62 -30.12
CA SER A 247 -0.20 -11.65 -29.43
C SER A 247 0.03 -10.35 -28.63
N LEU A 248 -0.22 -9.20 -29.27
CA LEU A 248 -0.05 -7.90 -28.65
C LEU A 248 -0.97 -7.71 -27.44
N VAL A 249 -2.22 -8.17 -27.51
CA VAL A 249 -3.16 -8.13 -26.37
C VAL A 249 -2.62 -8.96 -25.19
N LEU A 250 -2.09 -10.16 -25.45
CA LEU A 250 -1.53 -11.01 -24.40
C LEU A 250 -0.27 -10.39 -23.78
N GLU A 251 0.64 -9.89 -24.60
CA GLU A 251 1.86 -9.23 -24.15
C GLU A 251 1.58 -7.97 -23.34
N LEU A 252 0.67 -7.11 -23.81
CA LEU A 252 0.25 -5.90 -23.11
C LEU A 252 -0.42 -6.21 -21.77
N ALA A 253 -1.30 -7.21 -21.72
CA ALA A 253 -1.94 -7.63 -20.48
C ALA A 253 -0.92 -8.14 -19.46
N ALA A 254 0.04 -8.97 -19.91
CA ALA A 254 1.12 -9.49 -19.07
C ALA A 254 2.05 -8.36 -18.58
N ALA A 255 2.43 -7.43 -19.45
CA ALA A 255 3.24 -6.27 -19.07
C ALA A 255 2.50 -5.41 -18.04
N SER A 256 1.25 -5.02 -18.32
CA SER A 256 0.44 -4.17 -17.43
C SER A 256 0.31 -4.80 -16.03
N ALA A 257 0.04 -6.10 -15.95
CA ALA A 257 -0.02 -6.84 -14.69
C ALA A 257 1.33 -6.84 -13.95
N ALA A 258 2.44 -7.12 -14.66
CA ALA A 258 3.78 -7.14 -14.06
C ALA A 258 4.23 -5.77 -13.56
N PHE A 259 3.86 -4.69 -14.27
CA PHE A 259 4.11 -3.31 -13.82
C PHE A 259 3.25 -2.95 -12.62
N ALA A 260 1.96 -3.28 -12.62
CA ALA A 260 1.06 -3.04 -11.49
C ALA A 260 1.56 -3.74 -10.22
N GLN A 261 2.03 -4.98 -10.34
CA GLN A 261 2.61 -5.74 -9.22
C GLN A 261 3.89 -5.10 -8.69
N ARG A 262 4.83 -4.71 -9.57
CA ARG A 262 6.08 -4.02 -9.18
C ARG A 262 5.80 -2.69 -8.51
N ARG A 263 4.89 -1.88 -9.06
CA ARG A 263 4.47 -0.59 -8.50
C ARG A 263 3.91 -0.79 -7.08
N THR A 264 2.96 -1.70 -6.92
CA THR A 264 2.36 -2.00 -5.61
C THR A 264 3.42 -2.39 -4.58
N GLN A 265 4.41 -3.20 -4.99
CA GLN A 265 5.46 -3.64 -4.08
C GLN A 265 6.49 -2.54 -3.77
N LEU A 266 6.83 -1.71 -4.75
CA LEU A 266 7.70 -0.55 -4.53
C LEU A 266 7.05 0.44 -3.55
N GLU A 267 5.74 0.69 -3.70
CA GLU A 267 4.99 1.52 -2.78
C GLU A 267 5.00 0.96 -1.35
N ARG A 268 4.77 -0.35 -1.20
CA ARG A 268 4.88 -1.00 0.12
C ARG A 268 6.30 -0.86 0.69
N LEU A 269 7.33 -1.02 -0.13
CA LEU A 269 8.71 -0.84 0.31
C LEU A 269 8.96 0.58 0.82
N GLN A 270 8.48 1.60 0.10
CA GLN A 270 8.61 3.01 0.49
C GLN A 270 7.84 3.33 1.79
N ASP A 271 6.66 2.73 1.98
CA ASP A 271 5.87 2.86 3.22
C ASP A 271 6.65 2.33 4.42
N VAL A 272 7.21 1.12 4.31
CA VAL A 272 7.95 0.49 5.40
C VAL A 272 9.29 1.20 5.65
N ALA A 273 9.99 1.63 4.60
CA ALA A 273 11.27 2.34 4.73
C ALA A 273 11.14 3.72 5.37
N SER A 274 10.06 4.46 5.10
CA SER A 274 9.84 5.76 5.77
C SER A 274 9.51 5.59 7.25
N ARG A 275 8.83 4.51 7.66
CA ARG A 275 8.69 4.15 9.08
C ARG A 275 10.04 3.83 9.72
N LEU A 276 10.90 3.09 9.02
CA LEU A 276 12.24 2.75 9.50
C LEU A 276 13.12 4.00 9.68
N THR A 277 12.98 4.97 8.77
CA THR A 277 13.66 6.27 8.83
C THR A 277 13.25 7.08 10.06
N ALA A 278 12.00 6.99 10.50
CA ALA A 278 11.49 7.70 11.67
C ALA A 278 11.98 7.12 13.00
N VAL A 279 12.43 5.87 13.01
CA VAL A 279 12.77 5.12 14.23
C VAL A 279 14.26 5.20 14.56
N ASP A 280 15.13 4.77 13.65
CA ASP A 280 16.58 4.91 13.79
C ASP A 280 17.26 4.97 12.41
N PRO A 281 17.41 6.18 11.84
CA PRO A 281 17.96 6.34 10.50
C PRO A 281 19.45 5.99 10.44
N ALA A 282 20.19 6.05 11.56
CA ALA A 282 21.62 5.78 11.60
C ALA A 282 21.91 4.28 11.58
N GLU A 283 21.19 3.50 12.40
CA GLU A 283 21.30 2.04 12.42
C GLU A 283 20.93 1.43 11.06
N HIS A 284 19.90 1.98 10.42
CA HIS A 284 19.33 1.42 9.19
C HIS A 284 19.80 2.09 7.90
N ALA A 285 20.76 3.02 7.97
CA ALA A 285 21.36 3.70 6.83
C ALA A 285 21.72 2.79 5.62
N PRO A 286 22.38 1.62 5.79
CA PRO A 286 22.72 0.76 4.65
C PRO A 286 21.47 0.19 3.95
N LEU A 287 20.43 -0.16 4.71
CA LEU A 287 19.19 -0.68 4.16
C LEU A 287 18.41 0.44 3.45
N LEU A 288 18.30 1.61 4.07
CA LEU A 288 17.63 2.78 3.49
C LEU A 288 18.31 3.25 2.19
N THR A 289 19.64 3.15 2.09
CA THR A 289 20.38 3.47 0.86
C THR A 289 20.01 2.51 -0.28
N ARG A 290 19.89 1.20 0.00
CA ARG A 290 19.44 0.21 -0.99
C ARG A 290 18.00 0.47 -1.44
N VAL A 291 17.12 0.84 -0.50
CA VAL A 291 15.74 1.20 -0.82
C VAL A 291 15.66 2.46 -1.68
N ALA A 292 16.46 3.49 -1.38
CA ALA A 292 16.48 4.73 -2.15
C ALA A 292 16.95 4.54 -3.60
N ALA A 293 17.74 3.49 -3.88
CA ALA A 293 18.15 3.12 -5.24
C ALA A 293 17.06 2.37 -6.04
N CYS A 294 15.95 1.98 -5.41
CA CYS A 294 14.89 1.24 -6.07
C CYS A 294 13.98 2.16 -6.90
N SER A 295 13.55 1.66 -8.05
CA SER A 295 12.66 2.32 -9.01
C SER A 295 11.62 1.34 -9.56
N THR A 296 10.74 1.81 -10.44
CA THR A 296 9.75 0.97 -11.14
C THR A 296 10.37 -0.14 -12.01
N ASP A 297 11.66 0.01 -12.38
CA ASP A 297 12.41 -0.97 -13.15
C ASP A 297 13.09 -2.03 -12.27
N THR A 298 13.06 -1.84 -10.94
CA THR A 298 13.66 -2.79 -10.01
C THR A 298 12.90 -4.12 -10.02
N ALA A 299 13.66 -5.22 -10.00
CA ALA A 299 13.10 -6.56 -10.06
C ALA A 299 12.24 -6.86 -8.82
N LEU A 300 11.06 -7.47 -9.05
CA LEU A 300 10.10 -7.80 -7.99
C LEU A 300 10.68 -8.63 -6.82
N PRO A 301 11.56 -9.64 -7.05
CA PRO A 301 12.18 -10.38 -5.95
C PRO A 301 12.99 -9.50 -5.02
N LEU A 302 13.76 -8.55 -5.56
CA LEU A 302 14.57 -7.63 -4.77
C LEU A 302 13.69 -6.67 -3.95
N LEU A 303 12.61 -6.14 -4.54
CA LEU A 303 11.64 -5.31 -3.81
C LEU A 303 11.02 -6.09 -2.63
N THR A 304 10.73 -7.37 -2.84
CA THR A 304 10.14 -8.24 -1.82
C THR A 304 11.13 -8.57 -0.70
N GLU A 305 12.37 -8.88 -1.05
CA GLU A 305 13.45 -9.10 -0.09
C GLU A 305 13.68 -7.86 0.79
N LEU A 306 13.81 -6.68 0.18
CA LEU A 306 14.01 -5.43 0.90
C LEU A 306 12.83 -5.09 1.79
N THR A 307 11.60 -5.35 1.33
CA THR A 307 10.39 -5.15 2.14
C THR A 307 10.41 -6.03 3.38
N LEU A 308 10.75 -7.31 3.22
CA LEU A 308 10.87 -8.24 4.34
C LEU A 308 11.98 -7.82 5.32
N GLN A 309 13.12 -7.33 4.81
CA GLN A 309 14.21 -6.82 5.65
C GLN A 309 13.75 -5.61 6.48
N CYS A 310 13.04 -4.66 5.87
CA CYS A 310 12.51 -3.49 6.58
C CYS A 310 11.43 -3.88 7.60
N ASP A 311 10.50 -4.78 7.24
CA ASP A 311 9.46 -5.29 8.14
C ASP A 311 10.07 -6.00 9.36
N THR A 312 11.12 -6.80 9.13
CA THR A 312 11.85 -7.51 10.20
C THR A 312 12.56 -6.51 11.12
N ALA A 313 13.25 -5.51 10.57
CA ALA A 313 13.94 -4.50 11.37
C ALA A 313 12.97 -3.70 12.25
N LEU A 314 11.82 -3.29 11.69
CA LEU A 314 10.77 -2.61 12.46
C LEU A 314 10.19 -3.50 13.57
N ALA A 315 9.92 -4.77 13.26
CA ALA A 315 9.41 -5.72 14.25
C ALA A 315 10.40 -5.92 15.41
N SER A 316 11.71 -6.06 15.10
CA SER A 316 12.76 -6.17 16.11
C SER A 316 12.85 -4.92 16.99
N HIS A 317 12.78 -3.72 16.40
CA HIS A 317 12.80 -2.47 17.16
C HIS A 317 11.57 -2.36 18.10
N GLN A 318 10.37 -2.62 17.57
CA GLN A 318 9.14 -2.62 18.37
C GLN A 318 9.20 -3.63 19.52
N GLN A 319 9.74 -4.81 19.27
CA GLN A 319 9.91 -5.85 20.27
C GLN A 319 10.89 -5.43 21.37
N ALA A 320 11.98 -4.76 21.01
CA ALA A 320 12.95 -4.22 21.98
C ALA A 320 12.34 -3.15 22.88
N LEU A 321 11.59 -2.19 22.31
CA LEU A 321 10.88 -1.17 23.08
C LEU A 321 9.83 -1.78 24.02
N ALA A 322 9.02 -2.71 23.49
CA ALA A 322 8.01 -3.39 24.30
C ALA A 322 8.64 -4.21 25.43
N ALA A 323 9.80 -4.84 25.21
CA ALA A 323 10.52 -5.55 26.26
C ALA A 323 11.02 -4.64 27.38
N VAL A 324 11.42 -3.39 27.08
CA VAL A 324 11.78 -2.39 28.09
C VAL A 324 10.55 -2.00 28.91
N SER A 325 9.47 -1.59 28.25
CA SER A 325 8.20 -1.20 28.88
C SER A 325 7.63 -2.30 29.77
N ARG A 326 7.60 -3.55 29.28
CA ARG A 326 7.13 -4.72 30.05
C ARG A 326 7.96 -4.98 31.30
N ARG A 327 9.29 -4.86 31.22
CA ARG A 327 10.17 -5.04 32.39
C ARG A 327 9.91 -3.95 33.43
N GLN A 328 9.80 -2.69 33.01
CA GLN A 328 9.53 -1.55 33.89
C GLN A 328 8.18 -1.73 34.58
N ALA A 329 7.11 -2.02 33.84
CA ALA A 329 5.77 -2.21 34.40
C ALA A 329 5.74 -3.30 35.50
N VAL A 330 6.40 -4.43 35.28
CA VAL A 330 6.47 -5.51 36.30
C VAL A 330 7.26 -5.09 37.52
N LEU A 331 8.42 -4.46 37.34
CA LEU A 331 9.26 -4.03 38.46
C LEU A 331 8.55 -2.95 39.28
N ASP A 332 7.95 -1.95 38.65
CA ASP A 332 7.21 -0.88 39.33
C ASP A 332 5.97 -1.41 40.05
N GLY A 333 5.27 -2.36 39.45
CA GLY A 333 4.16 -3.07 40.08
C GLY A 333 4.58 -3.86 41.32
N LEU A 334 5.72 -4.56 41.26
CA LEU A 334 6.27 -5.27 42.41
C LEU A 334 6.80 -4.32 43.49
N ALA A 335 7.45 -3.22 43.11
CA ALA A 335 7.86 -2.17 44.04
C ALA A 335 6.66 -1.60 44.82
N SER A 336 5.54 -1.36 44.13
CA SER A 336 4.28 -0.89 44.72
C SER A 336 3.67 -1.89 45.72
N LEU A 337 3.97 -3.18 45.57
CA LEU A 337 3.59 -4.24 46.52
C LEU A 337 4.59 -4.44 47.67
N GLY A 338 5.64 -3.61 47.73
CA GLY A 338 6.65 -3.63 48.78
C GLY A 338 7.82 -4.58 48.54
N TYR A 339 8.05 -5.02 47.29
CA TYR A 339 9.27 -5.73 46.93
C TYR A 339 10.43 -4.75 46.70
N GLU A 340 11.64 -5.18 47.05
CA GLU A 340 12.85 -4.40 46.87
C GLU A 340 13.30 -4.41 45.40
N VAL A 341 13.05 -3.31 44.70
CA VAL A 341 13.58 -3.04 43.36
C VAL A 341 14.78 -2.12 43.49
N ARG A 342 15.91 -2.50 42.88
CA ARG A 342 17.15 -1.71 42.87
C ARG A 342 17.43 -1.16 41.48
N GLU A 343 18.15 -0.05 41.44
CA GLU A 343 18.69 0.50 40.19
C GLU A 343 19.53 -0.56 39.46
N GLY A 344 19.37 -0.68 38.15
CA GLY A 344 20.05 -1.69 37.33
C GLY A 344 19.39 -3.06 37.30
N MET A 345 18.33 -3.34 38.07
CA MET A 345 17.62 -4.64 38.00
C MET A 345 16.99 -4.90 36.64
N ALA A 346 16.46 -3.88 35.96
CA ALA A 346 15.91 -4.03 34.61
C ALA A 346 16.99 -4.49 33.61
N THR A 347 18.20 -3.93 33.70
CA THR A 347 19.37 -4.29 32.88
C THR A 347 19.91 -5.67 33.27
N ALA A 348 19.98 -5.97 34.56
CA ALA A 348 20.37 -7.29 35.06
C ALA A 348 19.44 -8.36 34.51
N TRP A 349 18.12 -8.14 34.56
CA TRP A 349 17.12 -9.04 33.99
C TRP A 349 17.35 -9.29 32.50
N GLN A 350 17.68 -8.26 31.72
CA GLN A 350 18.00 -8.43 30.30
C GLN A 350 19.19 -9.38 30.09
N ASN A 351 20.23 -9.21 30.89
CA ASN A 351 21.49 -9.92 30.72
C ASN A 351 21.43 -11.37 31.24
N THR A 352 20.73 -11.60 32.36
CA THR A 352 20.66 -12.90 33.03
C THR A 352 19.39 -13.70 32.67
N GLY A 353 18.39 -13.05 32.06
CA GLY A 353 17.10 -13.65 31.73
C GLY A 353 16.14 -13.84 32.92
N ALA A 354 16.57 -13.52 34.15
CA ALA A 354 15.73 -13.56 35.34
C ALA A 354 16.27 -12.68 36.48
N VAL A 355 15.36 -12.18 37.32
CA VAL A 355 15.67 -11.45 38.54
C VAL A 355 14.87 -11.98 39.72
N VAL A 356 15.47 -11.90 40.90
CA VAL A 356 14.85 -12.31 42.16
C VAL A 356 14.67 -11.08 43.04
N LEU A 357 13.43 -10.82 43.43
CA LEU A 357 13.05 -9.71 44.29
C LEU A 357 12.76 -10.20 45.70
N LYS A 358 13.25 -9.45 46.68
CA LYS A 358 13.04 -9.74 48.11
C LYS A 358 11.92 -8.87 48.66
N LYS A 359 11.32 -9.31 49.77
CA LYS A 359 10.34 -8.52 50.50
C LYS A 359 10.64 -8.61 51.99
N ALA A 360 10.80 -7.47 52.65
CA ALA A 360 11.15 -7.39 54.06
C ALA A 360 10.14 -8.13 54.98
N ALA A 361 8.86 -8.16 54.59
CA ALA A 361 7.80 -8.83 55.34
C ALA A 361 7.88 -10.37 55.31
N THR A 362 8.65 -10.96 54.38
CA THR A 362 8.84 -12.42 54.25
C THR A 362 10.32 -12.76 54.19
N PRO A 363 11.08 -12.65 55.31
CA PRO A 363 12.50 -12.97 55.34
C PRO A 363 12.77 -14.41 54.90
N GLY A 364 13.83 -14.62 54.10
CA GLY A 364 14.21 -15.94 53.58
C GLY A 364 13.46 -16.37 52.31
N TYR A 365 12.49 -15.59 51.84
CA TYR A 365 11.72 -15.86 50.63
C TYR A 365 11.73 -14.65 49.68
N GLY A 366 11.46 -14.92 48.40
CA GLY A 366 11.37 -13.90 47.36
C GLY A 366 10.52 -14.34 46.18
N VAL A 367 10.49 -13.50 45.15
CA VAL A 367 9.82 -13.80 43.89
C VAL A 367 10.84 -13.74 42.77
N GLU A 368 10.92 -14.81 41.99
CA GLU A 368 11.67 -14.84 40.74
C GLU A 368 10.73 -14.45 39.60
N VAL A 369 11.16 -13.46 38.82
CA VAL A 369 10.58 -13.10 37.54
C VAL A 369 11.61 -13.45 36.47
N GLY A 370 11.28 -14.40 35.60
CA GLY A 370 12.18 -14.89 34.57
C GLY A 370 11.50 -14.98 33.21
N GLY A 371 12.29 -15.13 32.16
CA GLY A 371 11.82 -15.23 30.78
C GLY A 371 12.32 -14.09 29.90
N GLN A 372 12.33 -14.36 28.60
CA GLN A 372 12.69 -13.37 27.58
C GLN A 372 11.52 -12.39 27.44
N ALA A 373 11.65 -11.21 28.04
CA ALA A 373 10.64 -10.15 27.97
C ALA A 373 10.30 -9.75 26.51
N ASP A 374 11.21 -10.02 25.58
CA ASP A 374 11.04 -9.85 24.13
C ASP A 374 9.82 -10.62 23.61
N GLY A 375 9.60 -11.86 24.06
CA GLY A 375 8.46 -12.68 23.62
C GLY A 375 7.13 -12.36 24.32
N GLY A 376 7.10 -11.36 25.21
CA GLY A 376 5.93 -11.00 26.00
C GLY A 376 5.50 -12.04 27.04
N ARG A 377 6.16 -13.20 27.09
CA ARG A 377 5.92 -14.29 28.04
C ARG A 377 6.93 -14.26 29.17
N LEU A 378 6.41 -14.19 30.39
CA LEU A 378 7.20 -14.22 31.60
C LEU A 378 6.77 -15.40 32.47
N GLN A 379 7.71 -15.91 33.24
CA GLN A 379 7.44 -16.83 34.31
C GLN A 379 7.62 -16.13 35.64
N VAL A 380 6.62 -16.25 36.51
CA VAL A 380 6.66 -15.69 37.85
C VAL A 380 6.41 -16.78 38.88
N ARG A 381 7.28 -16.87 39.88
CA ARG A 381 7.20 -17.89 40.94
C ARG A 381 7.77 -17.38 42.27
N ALA A 382 7.23 -17.89 43.37
CA ALA A 382 7.88 -17.77 44.66
C ALA A 382 9.17 -18.61 44.69
N VAL A 383 10.19 -18.13 45.39
CA VAL A 383 11.48 -18.81 45.57
C VAL A 383 11.96 -18.70 47.00
N ALA A 384 12.74 -19.69 47.42
CA ALA A 384 13.43 -19.68 48.70
C ALA A 384 14.86 -19.14 48.53
N LEU A 385 15.28 -18.30 49.48
CA LEU A 385 16.58 -17.61 49.46
C LEU A 385 17.58 -18.22 50.45
N ALA A 386 17.15 -19.19 51.26
CA ALA A 386 17.96 -19.85 52.28
C ALA A 386 17.77 -21.37 52.23
N ALA A 387 18.86 -22.11 52.47
CA ALA A 387 18.88 -23.57 52.43
C ALA A 387 18.26 -24.22 53.69
N ASP A 388 18.32 -23.51 54.82
CA ASP A 388 17.81 -23.91 56.14
C ASP A 388 16.33 -23.54 56.34
N ARG A 389 15.56 -23.42 55.25
CA ARG A 389 14.17 -22.96 55.30
C ARG A 389 13.23 -23.95 55.98
N ASP A 390 12.16 -23.40 56.54
CA ASP A 390 11.02 -24.17 57.03
C ASP A 390 10.11 -24.59 55.86
N ARG A 391 10.22 -25.85 55.45
CA ARG A 391 9.41 -26.44 54.35
C ARG A 391 7.91 -26.43 54.64
N ASN A 392 7.48 -26.31 55.90
CA ASN A 392 6.06 -26.18 56.22
C ASN A 392 5.51 -24.81 55.82
N ARG A 393 6.36 -23.78 55.80
CA ARG A 393 5.99 -22.41 55.39
C ARG A 393 5.99 -22.22 53.88
N ASP A 394 6.55 -23.14 53.11
CA ASP A 394 6.59 -23.03 51.64
C ASP A 394 5.18 -22.92 51.04
N ARG A 395 4.20 -23.68 51.56
CA ARG A 395 2.79 -23.58 51.10
C ARG A 395 2.15 -22.25 51.47
N ASP A 396 2.46 -21.71 52.64
CA ASP A 396 1.93 -20.42 53.10
C ASP A 396 2.48 -19.27 52.24
N ILE A 397 3.78 -19.34 51.89
CA ILE A 397 4.44 -18.37 51.02
C ILE A 397 3.86 -18.39 49.60
N GLU A 398 3.61 -19.57 49.03
CA GLU A 398 2.94 -19.68 47.72
C GLU A 398 1.49 -19.16 47.76
N THR A 399 0.79 -19.39 48.87
CA THR A 399 -0.58 -18.87 49.07
C THR A 399 -0.59 -17.34 49.14
N LEU A 400 0.34 -16.76 49.91
CA LEU A 400 0.51 -15.31 50.03
C LEU A 400 0.89 -14.69 48.68
N TRP A 401 1.82 -15.30 47.96
CA TRP A 401 2.22 -14.89 46.62
C TRP A 401 1.03 -14.87 45.65
N CYS A 402 0.09 -15.79 45.76
CA CYS A 402 -1.07 -15.80 44.88
C CYS A 402 -2.03 -14.64 45.10
N GLY A 403 -2.23 -14.23 46.35
CA GLY A 403 -2.97 -13.00 46.66
C GLY A 403 -2.24 -11.76 46.17
N GLU A 404 -0.90 -11.74 46.28
CA GLU A 404 -0.07 -10.64 45.77
C GLU A 404 -0.05 -10.54 44.25
N PHE A 405 0.00 -11.68 43.57
CA PHE A 405 -0.12 -11.73 42.12
C PHE A 405 -1.47 -11.20 41.64
N GLY A 406 -2.56 -11.49 42.36
CA GLY A 406 -3.89 -10.91 42.08
C GLY A 406 -3.90 -9.38 42.24
N ARG A 407 -3.25 -8.86 43.29
CA ARG A 407 -3.08 -7.42 43.50
C ARG A 407 -2.20 -6.78 42.43
N LEU A 408 -1.12 -7.43 42.02
CA LEU A 408 -0.26 -7.00 40.92
C LEU A 408 -1.06 -6.88 39.62
N GLN A 409 -1.86 -7.90 39.31
CA GLN A 409 -2.74 -7.90 38.13
C GLN A 409 -3.73 -6.73 38.15
N ALA A 410 -4.36 -6.45 39.30
CA ALA A 410 -5.29 -5.33 39.45
C ALA A 410 -4.59 -3.96 39.31
N LEU A 411 -3.39 -3.80 39.89
CA LEU A 411 -2.59 -2.59 39.77
C LEU A 411 -2.20 -2.31 38.31
N LEU A 412 -1.64 -3.30 37.63
CA LEU A 412 -1.25 -3.19 36.22
C LEU A 412 -2.46 -2.90 35.34
N HIS A 413 -3.60 -3.55 35.60
CA HIS A 413 -4.83 -3.30 34.86
C HIS A 413 -5.31 -1.85 35.02
N GLY A 414 -5.23 -1.28 36.22
CA GLY A 414 -5.54 0.14 36.48
C GLY A 414 -4.63 1.11 35.74
N GLN A 415 -3.42 0.68 35.34
CA GLN A 415 -2.47 1.43 34.53
C GLN A 415 -2.60 1.14 33.02
N GLY A 416 -3.63 0.40 32.60
CA GLY A 416 -3.84 0.01 31.20
C GLY A 416 -2.91 -1.11 30.71
N THR A 417 -2.22 -1.80 31.62
CA THR A 417 -1.36 -2.96 31.32
C THR A 417 -2.11 -4.26 31.59
N ALA A 418 -2.21 -5.12 30.58
CA ALA A 418 -2.85 -6.42 30.71
C ALA A 418 -1.83 -7.49 31.11
N LEU A 419 -2.06 -8.15 32.25
CA LEU A 419 -1.33 -9.32 32.70
C LEU A 419 -2.23 -10.56 32.58
N VAL A 420 -2.00 -11.39 31.55
CA VAL A 420 -2.84 -12.55 31.23
C VAL A 420 -2.14 -13.85 31.63
N ILE A 421 -2.79 -14.72 32.39
CA ILE A 421 -2.22 -16.01 32.78
C ILE A 421 -2.43 -17.01 31.63
N GLU A 422 -1.34 -17.55 31.07
CA GLU A 422 -1.38 -18.61 30.05
C GLU A 422 -1.35 -20.01 30.68
N ARG A 423 -0.61 -20.17 31.78
CA ARG A 423 -0.50 -21.44 32.51
C ARG A 423 -0.28 -21.18 33.99
N ALA A 424 -0.95 -21.92 34.86
CA ALA A 424 -0.77 -21.86 36.31
C ALA A 424 -0.81 -23.26 36.93
N LEU A 425 0.18 -23.59 37.75
CA LEU A 425 0.20 -24.81 38.57
C LEU A 425 -0.51 -24.56 39.92
N GLY A 426 -0.72 -25.57 40.77
CA GLY A 426 -1.28 -25.50 42.13
C GLY A 426 -0.24 -25.20 43.23
N VAL A 427 -0.69 -24.78 44.43
CA VAL A 427 0.22 -24.65 45.61
C VAL A 427 0.79 -26.03 45.94
N GLY A 428 2.11 -26.09 46.13
CA GLY A 428 2.84 -27.27 46.55
C GLY A 428 2.88 -28.37 45.49
N GLU A 429 2.46 -28.09 44.25
CA GLU A 429 2.57 -29.03 43.14
C GLU A 429 4.02 -29.18 42.68
N VAL A 430 4.83 -28.12 42.85
CA VAL A 430 6.27 -28.12 42.58
C VAL A 430 6.99 -27.54 43.80
N PRO A 431 8.08 -28.15 44.29
CA PRO A 431 8.88 -27.57 45.38
C PRO A 431 9.40 -26.18 45.01
N LEU A 432 9.49 -25.28 46.01
CA LEU A 432 10.08 -23.95 45.81
C LEU A 432 11.52 -24.08 45.30
N LYS A 433 11.84 -23.33 44.24
CA LYS A 433 13.19 -23.24 43.70
C LYS A 433 14.09 -22.52 44.71
N GLU A 434 15.27 -23.06 44.92
CA GLU A 434 16.29 -22.49 45.79
C GLU A 434 17.17 -21.55 44.97
N ASN A 435 17.14 -20.26 45.30
CA ASN A 435 18.04 -19.25 44.76
C ASN A 435 18.82 -18.66 45.93
N ILE A 436 19.81 -19.41 46.39
CA ILE A 436 20.67 -19.00 47.50
C ILE A 436 21.62 -17.91 46.94
N PRO A 437 21.59 -16.68 47.47
CA PRO A 437 22.51 -15.65 47.02
C PRO A 437 23.93 -16.06 47.39
N THR A 438 24.75 -16.39 46.39
CA THR A 438 26.19 -16.56 46.58
C THR A 438 26.76 -15.21 46.96
N ALA A 439 27.45 -15.13 48.09
CA ALA A 439 28.11 -13.92 48.57
C ALA A 439 29.28 -13.54 47.66
N THR A 440 29.00 -13.00 46.47
CA THR A 440 30.00 -12.37 45.59
C THR A 440 29.32 -11.39 44.62
N GLN A 441 28.72 -10.31 45.13
CA GLN A 441 28.53 -9.05 44.39
C GLN A 441 28.15 -7.92 45.36
N SER A 442 29.02 -7.69 46.34
CA SER A 442 29.07 -6.49 47.17
C SER A 442 30.51 -6.34 47.59
N ASP A 443 31.10 -5.18 47.29
CA ASP A 443 32.47 -4.75 47.54
C ASP A 443 33.59 -5.43 46.74
N GLN A 444 34.05 -4.72 45.69
CA GLN A 444 35.43 -4.22 45.62
C GLN A 444 35.60 -3.33 44.39
N VAL A 445 35.51 -2.01 44.58
CA VAL A 445 36.25 -1.05 43.74
C VAL A 445 37.63 -0.93 44.37
N PRO A 446 38.73 -1.40 43.74
CA PRO A 446 40.04 -1.03 44.21
C PRO A 446 40.34 0.39 43.73
N VAL A 447 40.28 1.33 44.66
CA VAL A 447 40.89 2.66 44.51
C VAL A 447 42.39 2.44 44.38
N SER A 448 42.94 2.55 43.16
CA SER A 448 44.39 2.57 42.98
C SER A 448 44.93 3.97 43.31
N HIS A 449 45.44 4.12 44.53
CA HIS A 449 46.37 5.20 44.84
C HIS A 449 47.73 4.86 44.21
N ALA A 450 48.00 5.40 43.03
CA ALA A 450 49.35 5.49 42.50
C ALA A 450 50.13 6.55 43.31
N ARG A 451 50.97 6.09 44.24
CA ARG A 451 52.05 6.89 44.82
C ARG A 451 53.14 7.09 43.76
N SER A 452 53.30 8.32 43.31
CA SER A 452 54.50 8.79 42.62
C SER A 452 55.67 8.88 43.61
N GLY A 453 56.85 8.39 43.23
CA GLY A 453 58.12 8.57 43.94
C GLY A 453 59.27 7.88 43.19
N PRO A 454 60.50 8.43 43.23
CA PRO A 454 61.24 8.77 42.01
C PRO A 454 62.49 7.93 41.77
N THR A 455 62.89 7.79 40.50
CA THR A 455 64.27 7.90 39.97
C THR A 455 64.23 7.95 38.46
#